data_AF-R5VWW3-F1
#
_entry.id   AF-R5VWW3-F1
#
_cell.length_a   1.000
_cell.length_b   1.000
_cell.length_c   1.000
_cell.angle_alpha   90.00
_cell.angle_beta   90.00
_cell.angle_gamma   90.00
#
_symmetry.space_group_name_H-M   'P 1'
#
loop_
_entity.id
_entity.type
_entity.pdbx_description
1 polymer ?
#
loop_
_entity_poly.entity_id
_entity_poly.type
_entity_poly.pdbx_seq_one_letter_code
_entity_poly.pdbx_strand_id
1 'polypeptide(L)'
;MALKFWTYLETDKYNIGLTTRTVYIYDKQGNEIIRFKDLIYAYMGCVSNNQDLLVVKSSGGRIAIYSLEELKLIKKFRFSEVDGAQGDNFIFTKDDKYFLNIERHNSSNETRLSIYDTSDFSLKKQLFGENDNLVLTTIEYDKESDDYFIMGFLRDLQTRVAKRFFIAKLIDDELKDMKFIESTEHHFLCLAKMVEFAGFTEESYYWLFVFKSVSLSDLKSMNLSLSSLWKEKN
;
A
#
# COMPACT_ATOMS: atom_id res chain seq x y z
N MET A 1 -6.81 -25.53 -13.18
CA MET A 1 -7.43 -24.21 -12.88
C MET A 1 -6.28 -23.21 -12.82
N ALA A 2 -6.29 -22.15 -13.62
CA ALA A 2 -5.22 -21.14 -13.58
C ALA A 2 -5.20 -20.47 -12.21
N LEU A 3 -4.01 -20.19 -11.67
CA LEU A 3 -3.87 -19.47 -10.40
C LEU A 3 -4.36 -18.03 -10.59
N LYS A 4 -5.15 -17.58 -9.62
CA LYS A 4 -5.74 -16.25 -9.56
C LYS A 4 -5.02 -15.45 -8.48
N PHE A 5 -4.35 -14.37 -8.87
CA PHE A 5 -3.49 -13.61 -7.99
C PHE A 5 -4.14 -12.30 -7.57
N TRP A 6 -4.27 -12.07 -6.27
CA TRP A 6 -4.72 -10.79 -5.74
C TRP A 6 -3.72 -9.68 -6.04
N THR A 7 -2.43 -9.99 -5.90
CA THR A 7 -1.33 -9.10 -6.29
C THR A 7 -0.36 -9.86 -7.16
N TYR A 8 0.13 -9.22 -8.22
CA TYR A 8 1.17 -9.76 -9.09
C TYR A 8 2.25 -8.69 -9.28
N LEU A 9 3.47 -8.98 -8.82
CA LEU A 9 4.59 -8.05 -8.87
C LEU A 9 5.67 -8.60 -9.79
N GLU A 10 6.32 -7.70 -10.52
CA GLU A 10 7.44 -8.04 -11.38
C GLU A 10 8.71 -7.35 -10.86
N THR A 11 9.79 -8.12 -10.85
CA THR A 11 11.16 -7.67 -10.55
C THR A 11 12.04 -8.03 -11.74
N ASP A 12 13.32 -7.70 -11.74
CA ASP A 12 14.23 -8.10 -12.82
C ASP A 12 14.44 -9.62 -12.84
N LYS A 13 14.46 -10.26 -11.66
CA LYS A 13 14.78 -11.69 -11.50
C LYS A 13 13.55 -12.58 -11.45
N TYR A 14 12.45 -12.10 -10.89
CA TYR A 14 11.29 -12.90 -10.53
C TYR A 14 9.96 -12.28 -10.93
N ASN A 15 8.97 -13.16 -11.07
CA ASN A 15 7.56 -12.80 -11.05
C ASN A 15 6.95 -13.33 -9.75
N ILE A 16 6.16 -12.51 -9.07
CA ILE A 16 5.70 -12.77 -7.71
C ILE A 16 4.17 -12.73 -7.68
N GLY A 17 3.55 -13.86 -7.38
CA GLY A 17 2.08 -13.99 -7.33
C GLY A 17 1.58 -14.19 -5.91
N LEU A 18 0.70 -13.31 -5.44
CA LEU A 18 0.09 -13.38 -4.11
C LEU A 18 -1.35 -13.89 -4.23
N THR A 19 -1.65 -14.94 -3.46
CA THR A 19 -3.00 -15.46 -3.29
C THR A 19 -3.46 -15.21 -1.85
N THR A 20 -4.67 -15.65 -1.50
CA THR A 20 -5.18 -15.57 -0.13
C THR A 20 -4.26 -16.24 0.90
N ARG A 21 -3.45 -17.24 0.57
CA ARG A 21 -2.67 -18.01 1.57
C ARG A 21 -1.23 -18.31 1.17
N THR A 22 -0.85 -17.94 -0.03
CA THR A 22 0.42 -18.36 -0.60
C THR A 22 1.02 -17.21 -1.38
N VAL A 23 2.31 -16.95 -1.14
CA VAL A 23 3.17 -16.09 -1.95
C VAL A 23 3.97 -17.02 -2.85
N TYR A 24 3.86 -16.87 -4.16
CA TYR A 24 4.59 -17.66 -5.15
C TYR A 24 5.69 -16.82 -5.78
N ILE A 25 6.87 -17.41 -5.94
CA ILE A 25 7.99 -16.82 -6.67
C ILE A 25 8.25 -17.70 -7.89
N TYR A 26 8.20 -17.08 -9.06
CA TYR A 26 8.49 -17.70 -10.35
C TYR A 26 9.74 -17.08 -10.97
N ASP A 27 10.48 -17.84 -11.74
CA ASP A 27 11.44 -17.28 -12.67
C ASP A 27 10.73 -16.55 -13.84
N LYS A 28 11.52 -15.92 -14.70
CA LYS A 28 11.01 -15.21 -15.88
C LYS A 28 10.46 -16.13 -16.97
N GLN A 29 10.72 -17.44 -16.90
CA GLN A 29 10.17 -18.44 -17.80
C GLN A 29 8.83 -19.02 -17.28
N GLY A 30 8.40 -18.63 -16.09
CA GLY A 30 7.14 -19.07 -15.46
C GLY A 30 7.27 -20.36 -14.65
N ASN A 31 8.49 -20.84 -14.37
CA ASN A 31 8.69 -21.98 -13.49
C ASN A 31 8.61 -21.53 -12.03
N GLU A 32 7.85 -22.26 -11.21
CA GLU A 32 7.79 -22.00 -9.77
C GLU A 32 9.14 -22.33 -9.13
N ILE A 33 9.75 -21.34 -8.47
CA ILE A 33 11.01 -21.50 -7.74
C ILE A 33 10.72 -21.88 -6.28
N ILE A 34 9.81 -21.14 -5.64
CA ILE A 34 9.41 -21.38 -4.24
C ILE A 34 8.01 -20.81 -3.97
N ARG A 35 7.38 -21.30 -2.90
CA ARG A 35 6.17 -20.71 -2.35
C ARG A 35 6.24 -20.58 -0.83
N PHE A 36 5.75 -19.47 -0.29
CA PHE A 36 5.65 -19.21 1.14
C PHE A 36 4.20 -19.27 1.60
N LYS A 37 3.96 -19.78 2.81
CA LYS A 37 2.62 -19.94 3.43
C LYS A 37 2.54 -19.33 4.83
N ASP A 38 3.44 -18.40 5.13
CA ASP A 38 3.59 -17.82 6.46
C ASP A 38 2.45 -16.87 6.84
N LEU A 39 1.67 -16.40 5.87
CA LEU A 39 0.52 -15.53 6.08
C LEU A 39 -0.76 -16.11 5.46
N ILE A 40 -1.87 -15.89 6.17
CA ILE A 40 -3.22 -15.97 5.62
C ILE A 40 -3.69 -14.57 5.25
N TYR A 41 -4.59 -14.46 4.30
CA TYR A 41 -5.13 -13.23 3.74
C TYR A 41 -4.06 -12.24 3.23
N ALA A 42 -3.04 -12.79 2.55
CA ALA A 42 -1.84 -12.11 2.08
C ALA A 42 -2.06 -11.37 0.75
N TYR A 43 -2.93 -10.37 0.75
CA TYR A 43 -3.44 -9.79 -0.50
C TYR A 43 -2.56 -8.73 -1.13
N MET A 44 -1.72 -8.05 -0.34
CA MET A 44 -0.90 -6.93 -0.81
C MET A 44 0.58 -7.22 -0.59
N GLY A 45 1.40 -6.81 -1.56
CA GLY A 45 2.85 -6.91 -1.48
C GLY A 45 3.54 -5.68 -2.04
N CYS A 46 4.76 -5.44 -1.60
CA CYS A 46 5.65 -4.40 -2.12
C CYS A 46 7.07 -4.94 -2.14
N VAL A 47 7.81 -4.66 -3.21
CA VAL A 47 9.22 -5.01 -3.35
C VAL A 47 10.06 -3.76 -3.09
N SER A 48 11.20 -3.90 -2.42
CA SER A 48 12.15 -2.81 -2.20
C SER A 48 12.72 -2.28 -3.53
N ASN A 49 13.24 -1.05 -3.54
CA ASN A 49 13.74 -0.45 -4.79
C ASN A 49 14.94 -1.21 -5.35
N ASN A 50 15.81 -1.76 -4.50
CA ASN A 50 16.90 -2.66 -4.86
C ASN A 50 16.46 -4.09 -5.21
N GLN A 51 15.17 -4.41 -5.04
CA GLN A 51 14.54 -5.69 -5.37
C GLN A 51 15.05 -6.92 -4.59
N ASP A 52 15.66 -6.70 -3.43
CA ASP A 52 16.16 -7.78 -2.58
C ASP A 52 15.17 -8.20 -1.49
N LEU A 53 14.15 -7.39 -1.22
CA LEU A 53 13.14 -7.63 -0.19
C LEU A 53 11.73 -7.63 -0.76
N LEU A 54 10.92 -8.57 -0.31
CA LEU A 54 9.47 -8.58 -0.51
C LEU A 54 8.76 -8.43 0.82
N VAL A 55 7.92 -7.42 0.95
CA VAL A 55 7.02 -7.24 2.10
C VAL A 55 5.61 -7.64 1.69
N VAL A 56 4.96 -8.45 2.52
CA VAL A 56 3.58 -8.89 2.31
C VAL A 56 2.74 -8.55 3.52
N LYS A 57 1.62 -7.86 3.29
CA LYS A 57 0.68 -7.41 4.32
C LYS A 57 -0.60 -8.25 4.28
N SER A 58 -1.01 -8.71 5.46
CA SER A 58 -2.18 -9.57 5.68
C SER A 58 -3.35 -8.77 6.21
N SER A 59 -4.58 -9.18 5.85
CA SER A 59 -5.81 -8.64 6.49
C SER A 59 -5.93 -8.95 7.97
N GLY A 60 -5.18 -9.93 8.48
CA GLY A 60 -5.12 -10.28 9.90
C GLY A 60 -4.11 -9.44 10.70
N GLY A 61 -3.80 -8.23 10.24
CA GLY A 61 -2.94 -7.29 10.97
C GLY A 61 -1.46 -7.71 11.05
N ARG A 62 -0.98 -8.53 10.10
CA ARG A 62 0.40 -9.04 10.09
C ARG A 62 1.16 -8.65 8.84
N ILE A 63 2.47 -8.47 9.00
CA ILE A 63 3.42 -8.30 7.91
C ILE A 63 4.42 -9.47 7.96
N ALA A 64 4.80 -9.96 6.78
CA ALA A 64 5.91 -10.88 6.57
C ALA A 64 6.88 -10.27 5.57
N ILE A 65 8.17 -10.40 5.86
CA ILE A 65 9.26 -9.92 5.02
C ILE A 65 10.06 -11.11 4.56
N TYR A 66 10.30 -11.20 3.26
CA TYR A 66 11.08 -12.25 2.62
C TYR A 66 12.31 -11.65 1.95
N SER A 67 13.44 -12.36 2.04
CA SER A 67 14.59 -12.11 1.17
C SER A 67 14.30 -12.72 -0.19
N LEU A 68 14.46 -11.93 -1.25
CA LEU A 68 14.40 -12.41 -2.64
C LEU A 68 15.76 -12.96 -3.11
N GLU A 69 16.85 -12.61 -2.43
CA GLU A 69 18.18 -13.20 -2.68
C GLU A 69 18.29 -14.60 -2.08
N GLU A 70 17.97 -14.73 -0.79
CA GLU A 70 18.05 -16.01 -0.07
C GLU A 70 16.78 -16.86 -0.18
N LEU A 71 15.71 -16.29 -0.76
CA LEU A 71 14.40 -16.93 -0.93
C LEU A 71 13.86 -17.52 0.39
N LYS A 72 13.90 -16.74 1.47
CA LYS A 72 13.46 -17.16 2.81
C LYS A 72 12.69 -16.05 3.53
N LEU A 73 11.86 -16.45 4.50
CA LEU A 73 11.27 -15.51 5.47
C LEU A 73 12.38 -14.92 6.35
N ILE A 74 12.47 -13.59 6.41
CA ILE A 74 13.36 -12.84 7.30
C ILE A 74 12.66 -12.58 8.64
N LYS A 75 11.46 -11.98 8.58
CA LYS A 75 10.73 -11.57 9.78
C LYS A 75 9.24 -11.61 9.54
N LYS A 76 8.48 -11.88 10.59
CA LYS A 76 7.02 -11.77 10.61
C LYS A 76 6.60 -11.17 11.94
N PHE A 77 5.74 -10.16 11.89
CA PHE A 77 5.23 -9.51 13.09
C PHE A 77 3.79 -9.04 12.90
N ARG A 78 3.15 -8.68 14.01
CA ARG A 78 1.83 -8.06 14.03
C ARG A 78 2.01 -6.55 14.08
N PHE A 79 1.33 -5.83 13.19
CA PHE A 79 1.34 -4.37 13.13
C PHE A 79 -0.01 -3.77 13.59
N SER A 80 -1.08 -4.57 13.61
CA SER A 80 -2.42 -4.12 13.97
C SER A 80 -3.21 -5.21 14.70
N GLU A 81 -4.07 -4.78 15.63
CA GLU A 81 -5.11 -5.61 16.24
C GLU A 81 -6.48 -5.47 15.56
N VAL A 82 -6.58 -4.62 14.53
CA VAL A 82 -7.82 -4.38 13.79
C VAL A 82 -7.96 -5.42 12.68
N ASP A 83 -9.08 -6.15 12.67
CA ASP A 83 -9.43 -7.04 11.57
C ASP A 83 -9.64 -6.26 10.27
N GLY A 84 -9.11 -6.77 9.16
CA GLY A 84 -9.24 -6.13 7.85
C GLY A 84 -8.30 -4.92 7.65
N ALA A 85 -7.22 -4.83 8.42
CA ALA A 85 -6.26 -3.72 8.35
C ALA A 85 -5.28 -3.76 7.15
N GLN A 86 -5.62 -4.44 6.05
CA GLN A 86 -4.75 -4.49 4.87
C GLN A 86 -4.92 -3.31 3.90
N GLY A 87 -6.07 -2.64 3.90
CA GLY A 87 -6.45 -1.71 2.82
C GLY A 87 -5.58 -0.46 2.71
N ASP A 88 -4.87 -0.09 3.76
CA ASP A 88 -4.02 1.11 3.77
C ASP A 88 -2.61 0.78 3.27
N ASN A 89 -2.05 1.70 2.48
CA ASN A 89 -0.86 1.47 1.67
C ASN A 89 0.45 1.43 2.48
N PHE A 90 1.51 0.90 1.86
CA PHE A 90 2.86 0.84 2.41
C PHE A 90 3.89 0.84 1.28
N ILE A 91 5.04 1.47 1.51
CA ILE A 91 6.15 1.60 0.54
C ILE A 91 7.52 1.58 1.23
N PHE A 92 8.57 1.36 0.46
CA PHE A 92 9.94 1.64 0.89
C PHE A 92 10.33 3.10 0.60
N THR A 93 11.24 3.65 1.40
CA THR A 93 11.88 4.94 1.07
C THR A 93 12.77 4.79 -0.16
N LYS A 94 13.07 5.89 -0.86
CA LYS A 94 13.81 5.90 -2.12
C LYS A 94 15.21 5.29 -2.02
N ASP A 95 15.77 5.31 -0.81
CA ASP A 95 17.08 4.78 -0.45
C ASP A 95 17.00 3.42 0.27
N ASP A 96 15.81 2.81 0.33
CA ASP A 96 15.49 1.55 1.00
C ASP A 96 15.90 1.50 2.48
N LYS A 97 16.20 2.61 3.14
CA LYS A 97 16.56 2.61 4.57
C LYS A 97 15.37 2.41 5.49
N TYR A 98 14.18 2.84 5.06
CA TYR A 98 12.97 2.71 5.84
C TYR A 98 11.84 2.08 5.06
N PHE A 99 11.00 1.37 5.80
CA PHE A 99 9.72 0.86 5.35
C PHE A 99 8.60 1.66 6.01
N LEU A 100 7.75 2.28 5.20
CA LEU A 100 6.66 3.15 5.60
C LEU A 100 5.35 2.39 5.51
N ASN A 101 4.64 2.22 6.63
CA ASN A 101 3.38 1.49 6.69
C ASN A 101 2.27 2.37 7.25
N ILE A 102 1.24 2.64 6.45
CA ILE A 102 -0.01 3.17 7.00
C ILE A 102 -0.74 2.01 7.68
N GLU A 103 -1.06 2.17 8.95
CA GLU A 103 -1.75 1.15 9.73
C GLU A 103 -2.93 1.70 10.50
N ARG A 104 -4.05 0.98 10.41
CA ARG A 104 -5.11 1.03 11.42
C ARG A 104 -4.59 0.39 12.69
N HIS A 105 -4.69 1.05 13.84
CA HIS A 105 -4.06 0.55 15.07
C HIS A 105 -5.05 0.21 16.19
N ASN A 106 -6.16 0.94 16.34
CA ASN A 106 -7.19 0.65 17.34
C ASN A 106 -8.59 0.43 16.75
N SER A 107 -8.91 1.15 15.67
CA SER A 107 -10.21 1.06 14.99
C SER A 107 -10.03 1.23 13.48
N SER A 108 -11.11 1.01 12.72
CA SER A 108 -11.08 1.07 11.25
C SER A 108 -10.74 2.46 10.69
N ASN A 109 -10.84 3.52 11.50
CA ASN A 109 -10.58 4.90 11.10
C ASN A 109 -9.50 5.57 11.96
N GLU A 110 -8.77 4.82 12.78
CA GLU A 110 -7.64 5.33 13.56
C GLU A 110 -6.35 4.86 12.91
N THR A 111 -5.80 5.70 12.05
CA THR A 111 -4.60 5.38 11.26
C THR A 111 -3.39 6.11 11.78
N ARG A 112 -2.22 5.52 11.58
CA ARG A 112 -0.91 6.16 11.79
C ARG A 112 0.04 5.75 10.69
N LEU A 113 1.12 6.51 10.52
CA LEU A 113 2.25 6.13 9.68
C LEU A 113 3.36 5.57 10.56
N SER A 114 3.60 4.27 10.48
CA SER A 114 4.69 3.59 11.17
C SER A 114 5.92 3.48 10.27
N ILE A 115 7.08 3.87 10.80
CA ILE A 115 8.36 3.87 10.11
C ILE A 115 9.24 2.78 10.72
N TYR A 116 9.63 1.81 9.91
CA TYR A 116 10.49 0.70 10.31
C TYR A 116 11.86 0.80 9.64
N ASP A 117 12.93 0.47 10.36
CA ASP A 117 14.27 0.35 9.81
C ASP A 117 14.38 -0.93 8.98
N THR A 118 14.86 -0.87 7.74
CA THR A 118 14.89 -2.06 6.88
C THR A 118 15.99 -3.05 7.23
N SER A 119 17.00 -2.65 8.02
CA SER A 119 18.06 -3.56 8.44
C SER A 119 17.57 -4.68 9.35
N ASP A 120 16.56 -4.41 10.17
CA ASP A 120 16.01 -5.38 11.14
C ASP A 120 14.48 -5.34 11.29
N PHE A 121 13.80 -4.44 10.60
CA PHE A 121 12.36 -4.13 10.72
C PHE A 121 11.95 -3.81 12.16
N SER A 122 12.81 -3.10 12.91
CA SER A 122 12.46 -2.47 14.18
C SER A 122 11.65 -1.20 13.93
N LEU A 123 10.67 -0.93 14.78
CA LEU A 123 9.89 0.30 14.72
C LEU A 123 10.75 1.47 15.18
N LYS A 124 10.94 2.48 14.33
CA LYS A 124 11.70 3.70 14.65
C LYS A 124 10.81 4.82 15.14
N LYS A 125 9.69 5.05 14.44
CA LYS A 125 8.81 6.18 14.73
C LYS A 125 7.38 5.88 14.29
N GLN A 126 6.44 6.55 14.94
CA GLN A 126 5.04 6.59 14.56
C GLN A 126 4.60 8.03 14.44
N LEU A 127 3.91 8.34 13.35
CA LEU A 127 3.39 9.67 13.07
C LEU A 127 1.86 9.63 13.02
N PHE A 128 1.24 10.74 13.41
CA PHE A 128 -0.19 11.02 13.26
C PHE A 128 -1.16 10.13 14.07
N GLY A 129 -0.68 9.16 14.85
CA GLY A 129 -1.55 8.22 15.59
C GLY A 129 -2.41 8.85 16.68
N GLU A 130 -2.03 10.02 17.19
CA GLU A 130 -2.81 10.77 18.20
C GLU A 130 -3.83 11.74 17.56
N ASN A 131 -3.87 11.83 16.23
CA ASN A 131 -4.77 12.75 15.55
C ASN A 131 -6.11 12.08 15.19
N ASP A 132 -7.03 12.16 16.14
CA ASP A 132 -8.41 11.67 16.09
C ASP A 132 -9.25 12.07 14.88
N ASN A 133 -8.87 13.15 14.18
CA ASN A 133 -9.59 13.63 13.00
C ASN A 133 -8.95 13.21 11.69
N LEU A 134 -7.73 12.66 11.70
CA LEU A 134 -6.94 12.42 10.50
C LEU A 134 -6.92 10.94 10.14
N VAL A 135 -7.32 10.63 8.91
CA VAL A 135 -7.26 9.27 8.37
C VAL A 135 -6.37 9.27 7.14
N LEU A 136 -5.36 8.40 7.14
CA LEU A 136 -4.43 8.18 6.04
C LEU A 136 -4.85 6.94 5.24
N THR A 137 -4.72 6.97 3.92
CA THR A 137 -5.13 5.85 3.06
C THR A 137 -4.00 5.36 2.17
N THR A 138 -3.36 6.28 1.44
CA THR A 138 -2.32 5.95 0.45
C THR A 138 -1.08 6.80 0.67
N ILE A 139 0.09 6.19 0.46
CA ILE A 139 1.38 6.87 0.38
C ILE A 139 2.04 6.53 -0.96
N GLU A 140 2.61 7.51 -1.63
CA GLU A 140 3.32 7.37 -2.91
C GLU A 140 4.59 8.20 -2.87
N TYR A 141 5.65 7.70 -3.52
CA TYR A 141 6.86 8.48 -3.77
C TYR A 141 6.90 8.89 -5.25
N ASP A 142 7.09 10.19 -5.51
CA ASP A 142 7.23 10.72 -6.86
C ASP A 142 8.72 10.97 -7.18
N LYS A 143 9.22 10.27 -8.20
CA LYS A 143 10.62 10.36 -8.61
C LYS A 143 10.99 11.71 -9.22
N GLU A 144 10.05 12.40 -9.85
CA GLU A 144 10.34 13.68 -10.52
C GLU A 144 10.51 14.83 -9.53
N SER A 145 9.64 14.91 -8.53
CA SER A 145 9.71 15.94 -7.49
C SER A 145 10.57 15.56 -6.29
N ASP A 146 10.95 14.28 -6.17
CA ASP A 146 11.65 13.73 -4.99
C ASP A 146 10.86 13.90 -3.68
N ASP A 147 9.52 13.85 -3.79
CA ASP A 147 8.58 14.07 -2.70
C ASP A 147 7.75 12.81 -2.40
N TYR A 148 7.36 12.68 -1.12
CA TYR A 148 6.35 11.71 -0.69
C TYR A 148 4.99 12.40 -0.61
N PHE A 149 3.97 11.79 -1.21
CA PHE A 149 2.60 12.25 -1.16
C PHE A 149 1.74 11.28 -0.36
N ILE A 150 0.90 11.84 0.50
CA ILE A 150 -0.08 11.08 1.29
C ILE A 150 -1.48 11.56 0.93
N MET A 151 -2.35 10.59 0.63
CA MET A 151 -3.79 10.80 0.47
C MET A 151 -4.52 10.36 1.73
N GLY A 152 -5.60 11.05 2.06
CA GLY A 152 -6.43 10.72 3.20
C GLY A 152 -7.66 11.61 3.33
N PHE A 153 -8.28 11.59 4.50
CA PHE A 153 -9.42 12.46 4.82
C PHE A 153 -9.43 12.92 6.27
N LEU A 154 -10.06 14.07 6.47
CA LEU A 154 -10.36 14.65 7.77
C LEU A 154 -11.80 14.33 8.15
N ARG A 155 -11.97 13.90 9.39
CA ARG A 155 -13.27 13.59 10.00
C ARG A 155 -13.76 14.79 10.80
N ASP A 156 -15.07 14.96 10.80
CA ASP A 156 -15.74 15.84 11.73
C ASP A 156 -15.65 15.25 13.14
N LEU A 157 -15.13 16.01 14.11
CA LEU A 157 -14.91 15.49 15.47
C LEU A 157 -16.21 15.16 16.22
N GLN A 158 -17.33 15.82 15.88
CA GLN A 158 -18.61 15.59 16.54
C GLN A 158 -19.32 14.37 15.95
N THR A 159 -19.45 14.33 14.64
CA THR A 159 -20.19 13.26 13.95
C THR A 159 -19.32 12.04 13.63
N ARG A 160 -18.00 12.19 13.67
CA ARG A 160 -17.00 11.18 13.31
C ARG A 160 -17.14 10.70 11.84
N VAL A 161 -17.77 11.50 10.98
CA VAL A 161 -17.95 11.24 9.54
C VAL A 161 -16.85 11.93 8.73
N ALA A 162 -16.42 11.32 7.62
CA ALA A 162 -15.48 11.92 6.67
C ALA A 162 -16.07 13.22 6.09
N LYS A 163 -15.30 14.31 6.12
CA LYS A 163 -15.78 15.65 5.76
C LYS A 163 -14.96 16.32 4.66
N ARG A 164 -13.64 16.17 4.70
CA ARG A 164 -12.72 16.76 3.71
C ARG A 164 -11.70 15.74 3.30
N PHE A 165 -11.44 15.61 2.00
CA PHE A 165 -10.51 14.62 1.44
C PHE A 165 -9.30 15.35 0.88
N PHE A 166 -8.11 14.81 1.06
CA PHE A 166 -6.88 15.55 0.77
C PHE A 166 -5.79 14.71 0.12
N ILE A 167 -4.86 15.42 -0.52
CA ILE A 167 -3.51 14.97 -0.86
C ILE A 167 -2.54 16.00 -0.27
N ALA A 168 -1.51 15.55 0.44
CA ALA A 168 -0.50 16.40 1.09
C ALA A 168 0.90 15.83 0.87
N LYS A 169 1.93 16.68 1.01
CA LYS A 169 3.32 16.24 1.01
C LYS A 169 3.73 15.79 2.42
N LEU A 170 4.49 14.71 2.54
CA LEU A 170 5.16 14.34 3.78
C LEU A 170 6.57 14.94 3.80
N ILE A 171 6.78 15.96 4.63
CA ILE A 171 8.04 16.71 4.74
C ILE A 171 8.37 16.87 6.22
N ASP A 172 9.57 16.44 6.63
CA ASP A 172 10.06 16.52 8.02
C ASP A 172 9.06 15.95 9.04
N ASP A 173 8.47 14.79 8.72
CA ASP A 173 7.45 14.11 9.53
C ASP A 173 6.10 14.85 9.68
N GLU A 174 5.86 15.88 8.87
CA GLU A 174 4.60 16.65 8.83
C GLU A 174 3.90 16.54 7.48
N LEU A 175 2.57 16.66 7.50
CA LEU A 175 1.77 16.83 6.28
C LEU A 175 1.73 18.31 5.89
N LYS A 176 2.45 18.68 4.83
CA LYS A 176 2.55 20.04 4.31
C LYS A 176 1.80 20.19 2.97
N ASP A 177 1.49 21.43 2.63
CA ASP A 177 0.81 21.83 1.39
C ASP A 177 -0.43 20.98 1.06
N MET A 178 -1.29 20.78 2.05
CA MET A 178 -2.49 19.97 1.91
C MET A 178 -3.46 20.60 0.91
N LYS A 179 -3.78 19.85 -0.15
CA LYS A 179 -4.76 20.22 -1.17
C LYS A 179 -5.98 19.31 -1.08
N PHE A 180 -7.16 19.88 -1.25
CA PHE A 180 -8.42 19.17 -1.09
C PHE A 180 -8.95 18.66 -2.42
N ILE A 181 -9.53 17.46 -2.38
CA ILE A 181 -10.14 16.77 -3.52
C ILE A 181 -11.59 16.42 -3.20
N GLU A 182 -12.37 16.16 -4.25
CA GLU A 182 -13.76 15.76 -4.10
C GLU A 182 -13.90 14.36 -3.49
N SER A 183 -14.99 14.11 -2.77
CA SER A 183 -15.26 12.81 -2.14
C SER A 183 -15.30 11.67 -3.15
N THR A 184 -15.93 11.90 -4.30
CA THR A 184 -16.04 10.90 -5.39
C THR A 184 -14.67 10.58 -5.99
N GLU A 185 -13.84 11.61 -6.19
CA GLU A 185 -12.46 11.47 -6.66
C GLU A 185 -11.61 10.67 -5.67
N HIS A 186 -11.66 11.01 -4.38
CA HIS A 186 -10.96 10.26 -3.33
C HIS A 186 -11.37 8.79 -3.28
N HIS A 187 -12.67 8.48 -3.30
CA HIS A 187 -13.13 7.09 -3.24
C HIS A 187 -12.71 6.29 -4.47
N PHE A 188 -12.78 6.89 -5.66
CA PHE A 188 -12.26 6.27 -6.88
C PHE A 188 -10.75 5.99 -6.75
N LEU A 189 -9.97 6.99 -6.33
CA LEU A 189 -8.52 6.88 -6.18
C LEU A 189 -8.11 5.82 -5.16
N CYS A 190 -8.83 5.68 -4.04
CA CYS A 190 -8.55 4.62 -3.06
C CYS A 190 -8.56 3.24 -3.71
N LEU A 191 -9.60 2.93 -4.48
CA LEU A 191 -9.72 1.63 -5.15
C LEU A 191 -8.76 1.51 -6.33
N ALA A 192 -8.62 2.57 -7.14
CA ALA A 192 -7.70 2.60 -8.27
C ALA A 192 -6.25 2.34 -7.84
N LYS A 193 -5.81 2.99 -6.75
CA LYS A 193 -4.50 2.77 -6.15
C LYS A 193 -4.34 1.34 -5.63
N MET A 194 -5.34 0.79 -4.93
CA MET A 194 -5.26 -0.61 -4.49
C MET A 194 -5.01 -1.58 -5.67
N VAL A 195 -5.62 -1.32 -6.82
CA VAL A 195 -5.43 -2.13 -8.04
C VAL A 195 -4.07 -1.88 -8.68
N GLU A 196 -3.62 -0.63 -8.76
CA GLU A 196 -2.29 -0.26 -9.25
C GLU A 196 -1.18 -0.94 -8.43
N PHE A 197 -1.21 -0.82 -7.11
CA PHE A 197 -0.24 -1.43 -6.20
C PHE A 197 -0.29 -2.97 -6.22
N ALA A 198 -1.43 -3.54 -6.61
CA ALA A 198 -1.57 -4.98 -6.81
C ALA A 198 -1.05 -5.47 -8.18
N GLY A 199 -0.55 -4.58 -9.04
CA GLY A 199 -0.09 -4.92 -10.39
C GLY A 199 -1.23 -5.12 -11.38
N PHE A 200 -2.38 -4.48 -11.15
CA PHE A 200 -3.53 -4.49 -12.05
C PHE A 200 -4.03 -5.90 -12.41
N THR A 201 -4.20 -6.74 -11.40
CA THR A 201 -4.78 -8.09 -11.52
C THR A 201 -6.30 -8.02 -11.65
N GLU A 202 -6.91 -9.01 -12.29
CA GLU A 202 -8.38 -9.13 -12.37
C GLU A 202 -9.00 -9.29 -10.96
N GLU A 203 -8.31 -9.99 -10.07
CA GLU A 203 -8.76 -10.21 -8.70
C GLU A 203 -8.81 -8.93 -7.88
N SER A 204 -7.78 -8.07 -7.96
CA SER A 204 -7.80 -6.76 -7.30
C SER A 204 -8.83 -5.83 -7.94
N TYR A 205 -8.92 -5.85 -9.28
CA TYR A 205 -9.88 -5.06 -10.05
C TYR A 205 -11.33 -5.39 -9.73
N TYR A 206 -11.64 -6.61 -9.28
CA TYR A 206 -13.00 -7.00 -8.92
C TYR A 206 -13.69 -5.91 -8.08
N TRP A 207 -13.05 -5.36 -7.05
CA TRP A 207 -13.65 -4.35 -6.16
C TRP A 207 -13.98 -3.00 -6.83
N LEU A 208 -13.36 -2.67 -7.96
CA LEU A 208 -13.72 -1.50 -8.76
C LEU A 208 -15.06 -1.66 -9.48
N PHE A 209 -15.71 -2.82 -9.43
CA PHE A 209 -17.06 -3.02 -9.98
C PHE A 209 -18.08 -1.99 -9.47
N VAL A 210 -17.84 -1.35 -8.32
CA VAL A 210 -18.72 -0.31 -7.77
C VAL A 210 -18.71 0.94 -8.67
N PHE A 211 -17.59 1.22 -9.34
CA PHE A 211 -17.40 2.36 -10.25
C PHE A 211 -17.48 1.91 -11.71
N LYS A 212 -18.57 1.20 -12.07
CA LYS A 212 -18.87 0.46 -13.34
C LYS A 212 -18.50 1.10 -14.70
N SER A 213 -17.92 2.30 -14.73
CA SER A 213 -17.56 3.07 -15.90
C SER A 213 -16.11 2.93 -16.38
N VAL A 214 -15.19 2.32 -15.62
CA VAL A 214 -13.76 2.25 -15.99
C VAL A 214 -13.32 0.81 -16.15
N SER A 215 -12.86 0.40 -17.34
CA SER A 215 -12.30 -0.95 -17.54
C SER A 215 -10.89 -1.09 -16.95
N LEU A 216 -10.42 -2.32 -16.73
CA LEU A 216 -9.04 -2.55 -16.25
C LEU A 216 -7.98 -2.03 -17.24
N SER A 217 -8.23 -2.13 -18.54
CA SER A 217 -7.33 -1.56 -19.57
C SER A 217 -7.30 -0.03 -19.51
N ASP A 218 -8.46 0.61 -19.33
CA ASP A 218 -8.52 2.06 -19.21
C ASP A 218 -7.78 2.51 -17.96
N LEU A 219 -8.01 1.84 -16.82
CA LEU A 219 -7.34 2.13 -15.56
C LEU A 219 -5.81 2.07 -15.67
N LYS A 220 -5.25 1.07 -16.38
CA LYS A 220 -3.81 0.95 -16.64
C LYS A 220 -3.24 2.13 -17.42
N SER A 221 -4.07 2.82 -18.20
CA SER A 221 -3.66 3.97 -19.00
C SER A 221 -3.90 5.32 -18.32
N MET A 222 -4.58 5.34 -17.18
CA MET A 222 -4.85 6.56 -16.43
C MET A 222 -3.60 7.03 -15.69
N ASN A 223 -3.40 8.34 -15.62
CA ASN A 223 -2.44 8.91 -14.69
C ASN A 223 -3.06 8.93 -13.28
N LEU A 224 -2.70 7.95 -12.46
CA LEU A 224 -3.18 7.83 -11.09
C LEU A 224 -2.25 8.51 -10.08
N SER A 225 -1.15 9.15 -10.50
CA SER A 225 -0.13 9.68 -9.59
C SER A 225 -0.69 10.72 -8.63
N LEU A 226 -0.43 10.54 -7.32
CA LEU A 226 -0.81 11.53 -6.31
C LEU A 226 -0.11 12.88 -6.55
N SER A 227 1.13 12.88 -7.06
CA SER A 227 1.87 14.11 -7.40
C SER A 227 1.20 14.89 -8.52
N SER A 228 0.77 14.19 -9.59
CA SER A 228 0.07 14.82 -10.72
C SER A 228 -1.25 15.45 -10.26
N LEU A 229 -2.06 14.69 -9.53
CA LEU A 229 -3.33 15.17 -8.98
C LEU A 229 -3.12 16.35 -8.02
N TRP A 230 -2.11 16.28 -7.16
CA TRP A 230 -1.77 17.38 -6.26
C TRP A 230 -1.35 18.63 -7.04
N LYS A 231 -0.61 18.52 -8.14
CA LYS A 231 -0.23 19.68 -8.99
C LYS A 231 -1.45 20.34 -9.65
N GLU A 232 -2.47 19.57 -10.01
CA GLU A 232 -3.69 20.07 -10.67
C GLU A 232 -4.64 20.83 -9.72
N LYS A 233 -4.63 20.52 -8.42
CA LYS A 233 -5.44 21.28 -7.46
C LYS A 233 -4.74 22.60 -7.14
N ASN A 234 -5.48 23.70 -7.14
CA ASN A 234 -4.96 25.03 -6.75
C ASN A 234 -5.06 25.22 -5.24
#